data_AF-A0A961NT09-F1
#
_entry.id   AF-A0A961NT09-F1
#
_cell.length_a   1.000
_cell.length_b   1.000
_cell.length_c   1.000
_cell.angle_alpha   90.00
_cell.angle_beta   90.00
_cell.angle_gamma   90.00
#
_symmetry.space_group_name_H-M   'P 1'
#
loop_
_entity.id
_entity.type
_entity.pdbx_description
1 polymer ?
#
loop_
_entity_poly.entity_id
_entity_poly.type
_entity_poly.pdbx_seq_one_letter_code
_entity_poly.pdbx_strand_id
1 'polypeptide(L)'
;MIALAFVGVGLGAGLVIIGAGIGIGRIGGQAVEGMSRQPEAAGKIQTAMIIAAALVEGATLFALVIVLLSGLVISPELIEKFAASHSAAPPVEAGQ
;
A
#
# COMPACT_ATOMS: atom_id res chain seq x y z
N MET A 1 21.29 -10.87 -13.49
CA MET A 1 21.23 -10.18 -12.19
C MET A 1 19.97 -9.33 -12.03
N ILE A 2 19.68 -8.40 -12.95
CA ILE A 2 18.50 -7.51 -12.89
C ILE A 2 17.16 -8.27 -12.79
N ALA A 3 16.96 -9.34 -13.58
CA ALA A 3 15.73 -10.13 -13.53
C ALA A 3 15.44 -10.76 -12.15
N LEU A 4 16.48 -11.21 -11.43
CA LEU A 4 16.34 -11.79 -10.09
C LEU A 4 15.91 -10.72 -9.07
N ALA A 5 16.36 -9.48 -9.27
CA ALA A 5 16.00 -8.36 -8.41
C ALA A 5 14.49 -8.02 -8.53
N PHE A 6 13.92 -8.09 -9.75
CA PHE A 6 12.47 -7.93 -9.94
C PHE A 6 11.64 -9.05 -9.31
N VAL A 7 12.15 -10.29 -9.31
CA VAL A 7 11.50 -11.39 -8.56
C VAL A 7 11.48 -11.07 -7.06
N GLY A 8 12.58 -10.54 -6.51
CA GLY A 8 12.65 -10.09 -5.12
C GLY A 8 11.64 -8.99 -4.78
N VAL A 9 11.45 -8.01 -5.68
CA VAL A 9 10.44 -6.95 -5.54
C VAL A 9 9.03 -7.52 -5.52
N GLY A 10 8.70 -8.41 -6.45
CA GLY A 10 7.39 -9.06 -6.51
C GLY A 10 7.08 -9.88 -5.25
N LEU A 11 8.06 -10.66 -4.77
CA LEU A 11 7.93 -11.42 -3.53
C LEU A 11 7.77 -10.51 -2.31
N GLY A 12 8.58 -9.46 -2.21
CA GLY A 12 8.48 -8.49 -1.13
C GLY A 12 7.11 -7.82 -1.06
N ALA A 13 6.57 -7.39 -2.21
CA ALA A 13 5.25 -6.77 -2.29
C ALA A 13 4.16 -7.75 -1.88
N GLY A 14 4.22 -9.00 -2.37
CA GLY A 14 3.26 -10.05 -2.00
C GLY A 14 3.25 -10.33 -0.50
N LEU A 15 4.42 -10.44 0.13
CA LEU A 15 4.54 -10.70 1.57
C LEU A 15 3.97 -9.56 2.42
N VAL A 16 4.22 -8.30 2.02
CA VAL A 16 3.66 -7.13 2.71
C VAL A 16 2.13 -7.16 2.69
N ILE A 17 1.52 -7.42 1.52
CA ILE A 17 0.07 -7.47 1.37
C ILE A 17 -0.54 -8.64 2.16
N ILE A 18 0.10 -9.81 2.16
CA ILE A 18 -0.37 -10.96 2.95
C ILE A 18 -0.36 -10.61 4.45
N GLY A 19 0.73 -10.03 4.95
CA GLY A 19 0.83 -9.61 6.35
C GLY A 19 -0.25 -8.60 6.75
N ALA A 20 -0.47 -7.60 5.91
CA ALA A 20 -1.49 -6.57 6.11
C ALA A 20 -2.91 -7.15 6.13
N GLY A 21 -3.24 -8.00 5.14
CA GLY A 21 -4.56 -8.64 5.05
C GLY A 21 -4.89 -9.50 6.26
N ILE A 22 -3.91 -10.27 6.76
CA ILE A 22 -4.08 -11.06 7.99
C ILE A 22 -4.27 -10.14 9.20
N GLY A 23 -3.47 -9.08 9.32
CA GLY A 23 -3.56 -8.13 10.44
C GLY A 23 -4.91 -7.43 10.51
N ILE A 24 -5.30 -6.77 9.42
CA ILE A 24 -6.58 -6.04 9.32
C ILE A 24 -7.77 -6.98 9.46
N GLY A 25 -7.73 -8.16 8.82
CA GLY A 25 -8.81 -9.15 8.92
C GLY A 25 -9.06 -9.59 10.37
N ARG A 26 -8.01 -9.81 11.15
CA ARG A 26 -8.13 -10.17 12.58
C ARG A 26 -8.67 -9.01 13.41
N ILE A 27 -8.16 -7.79 13.20
CA ILE A 27 -8.64 -6.58 13.88
C ILE A 27 -10.14 -6.39 13.64
N GLY A 28 -10.58 -6.43 12.37
CA GLY A 28 -11.97 -6.28 12.00
C GLY A 28 -12.86 -7.39 12.56
N GLY A 29 -12.45 -8.65 12.44
CA GLY A 29 -13.20 -9.78 12.96
C GLY A 29 -13.42 -9.72 14.46
N GLN A 30 -12.37 -9.44 15.23
CA GLN A 30 -12.46 -9.33 16.70
C GLN A 30 -13.27 -8.11 17.13
N ALA A 31 -13.18 -7.00 16.39
CA ALA A 31 -13.98 -5.82 16.68
C ALA A 31 -15.47 -6.10 16.46
N VAL A 32 -15.86 -6.73 15.35
CA VAL A 32 -17.26 -7.09 15.07
C VAL A 32 -17.81 -8.04 16.14
N GLU A 33 -17.03 -9.05 16.54
CA GLU A 33 -17.41 -9.96 17.63
C GLU A 33 -17.53 -9.23 18.98
N GLY A 34 -16.63 -8.29 19.28
CA GLY A 34 -16.70 -7.48 20.48
C GLY A 34 -17.94 -6.59 20.52
N MET A 35 -18.27 -5.94 19.40
CA MET A 35 -19.45 -5.08 19.27
C MET A 35 -20.76 -5.86 19.39
N SER A 36 -20.82 -7.10 18.89
CA SER A 36 -22.02 -7.94 19.01
C SER A 36 -22.24 -8.44 20.43
N ARG A 37 -21.17 -8.71 21.18
CA ARG A 37 -21.23 -9.13 22.59
C ARG A 37 -21.57 -7.97 23.55
N GLN A 38 -21.13 -6.76 23.24
CA GLN A 38 -21.33 -5.57 24.07
C GLN A 38 -21.73 -4.35 23.21
N PRO A 39 -23.02 -4.25 22.84
CA PRO A 39 -23.51 -3.15 22.00
C PRO A 39 -23.27 -1.77 22.61
N GLU A 40 -23.30 -1.64 23.94
CA GLU A 40 -23.09 -0.38 24.66
C GLU A 40 -21.65 0.15 24.49
N ALA A 41 -20.70 -0.75 24.25
CA ALA A 41 -19.30 -0.42 24.01
C ALA A 41 -18.95 -0.25 22.52
N ALA A 42 -19.91 -0.43 21.60
CA ALA A 42 -19.62 -0.61 20.19
C ALA A 42 -18.86 0.58 19.57
N GLY A 43 -19.24 1.82 19.89
CA GLY A 43 -18.54 3.01 19.40
C GLY A 43 -17.08 3.10 19.87
N LYS A 44 -16.78 2.67 21.10
CA LYS A 44 -15.40 2.62 21.62
C LYS A 44 -14.59 1.54 20.91
N ILE A 45 -15.17 0.36 20.71
CA ILE A 45 -14.54 -0.77 19.99
C ILE A 45 -14.26 -0.37 18.54
N GLN A 46 -15.21 0.25 17.85
CA GLN A 46 -15.02 0.75 16.49
C GLN A 46 -13.91 1.78 16.40
N THR A 47 -13.84 2.72 17.35
CA THR A 47 -12.77 3.73 17.38
C THR A 47 -11.40 3.07 17.55
N ALA A 48 -11.27 2.12 18.50
CA ALA A 48 -10.03 1.38 18.70
C ALA A 48 -9.65 0.54 17.46
N MET A 49 -10.63 -0.09 16.81
CA MET A 49 -10.44 -0.84 15.56
C MET A 49 -9.90 0.05 14.45
N ILE A 50 -10.47 1.25 14.24
CA ILE A 50 -10.03 2.17 13.18
C ILE A 50 -8.61 2.67 13.46
N ILE A 51 -8.27 3.00 14.71
CA ILE A 51 -6.90 3.41 15.07
C ILE A 51 -5.92 2.27 14.82
N ALA A 52 -6.23 1.06 15.27
CA ALA A 52 -5.39 -0.11 15.04
C ALA A 52 -5.22 -0.40 13.53
N ALA A 53 -6.32 -0.34 12.76
CA ALA A 53 -6.30 -0.51 11.32
C ALA A 53 -5.44 0.57 10.64
N ALA A 54 -5.56 1.84 11.03
CA ALA A 54 -4.76 2.94 10.48
C ALA A 54 -3.27 2.78 10.77
N LEU A 55 -2.88 2.26 11.95
CA LEU A 55 -1.48 1.98 12.27
C LEU A 55 -0.91 0.84 11.40
N VAL A 56 -1.70 -0.21 11.18
CA VAL A 56 -1.30 -1.33 10.29
C VAL A 56 -1.20 -0.85 8.85
N GLU A 57 -2.16 -0.07 8.37
CA GLU A 57 -2.13 0.52 7.02
C GLU A 57 -0.94 1.47 6.84
N GLY A 58 -0.64 2.32 7.83
CA GLY A 58 0.52 3.20 7.80
C GLY A 58 1.84 2.44 7.63
N ALA A 59 2.03 1.37 8.41
CA ALA A 59 3.21 0.52 8.29
C ALA A 59 3.25 -0.25 6.95
N THR A 60 2.10 -0.74 6.49
CA THR A 60 1.96 -1.48 5.22
C THR A 60 2.29 -0.61 4.03
N LEU A 61 1.72 0.59 3.94
CA LEU A 61 1.98 1.54 2.87
C LEU A 61 3.44 1.97 2.86
N PHE A 62 4.04 2.21 4.04
CA PHE A 62 5.46 2.53 4.13
C PHE A 62 6.34 1.39 3.57
N ALA A 63 6.06 0.14 3.94
CA ALA A 63 6.77 -1.02 3.42
C ALA A 63 6.58 -1.21 1.90
N LEU A 64 5.35 -1.04 1.38
CA LEU A 64 5.08 -1.10 -0.05
C LEU A 64 5.84 -0.04 -0.83
N VAL A 65 5.89 1.19 -0.32
CA VAL A 65 6.65 2.28 -0.94
C VAL A 65 8.13 1.89 -1.05
N ILE A 66 8.73 1.35 0.00
CA ILE A 66 10.14 0.89 -0.05
C ILE A 66 10.34 -0.19 -1.11
N VAL A 67 9.45 -1.18 -1.17
CA VAL A 67 9.54 -2.28 -2.15
C VAL A 67 9.42 -1.76 -3.58
N LEU A 68 8.45 -0.88 -3.86
CA LEU A 68 8.24 -0.31 -5.18
C LEU A 68 9.39 0.62 -5.61
N LEU A 69 9.88 1.47 -4.69
CA LEU A 69 11.04 2.32 -4.94
C LEU A 69 12.30 1.49 -5.22
N SER A 70 12.49 0.38 -4.52
CA SER A 70 13.60 -0.53 -4.79
C SER A 70 13.56 -1.05 -6.22
N GLY A 71 12.38 -1.43 -6.73
CA GLY A 71 12.20 -1.84 -8.13
C GLY A 71 12.54 -0.74 -9.13
N LEU A 72 12.23 0.51 -8.80
CA LEU A 72 12.51 1.67 -9.65
C LEU A 72 14.01 2.01 -9.68
N VAL A 73 14.70 1.91 -8.54
CA VAL A 73 16.16 2.09 -8.43
C VAL A 73 16.93 1.00 -9.18
N ILE A 74 16.38 -0.23 -9.25
CA ILE A 74 16.99 -1.35 -9.98
C ILE A 74 17.05 -1.09 -11.50
N SER A 75 16.11 -0.32 -12.08
CA SER A 75 16.10 -0.02 -13.52
C SER A 75 15.75 1.46 -13.79
N PRO A 76 16.77 2.33 -13.94
CA PRO A 76 16.54 3.74 -14.25
C PRO A 76 15.84 3.95 -15.61
N GLU A 77 15.95 3.02 -16.56
CA GLU A 77 15.19 3.07 -17.82
C GLU A 77 13.67 3.01 -17.60
N LEU A 78 13.20 2.39 -16.50
CA LEU A 78 11.78 2.39 -16.16
C LEU A 78 11.33 3.78 -15.69
N ILE A 79 12.21 4.53 -15.01
CA ILE A 79 11.96 5.93 -14.62
C ILE A 79 11.83 6.77 -15.87
N GLU A 80 12.75 6.63 -16.83
CA GLU A 80 12.71 7.38 -18.08
C GLU A 80 11.46 7.06 -18.91
N LYS A 81 11.09 5.78 -19.02
CA LYS A 81 9.86 5.38 -19.73
C LYS A 81 8.60 5.90 -19.04
N PHE A 82 8.57 5.89 -17.72
CA PHE A 82 7.44 6.42 -16.94
C PHE A 82 7.37 7.96 -17.03
N ALA A 83 8.49 8.65 -16.98
CA ALA A 83 8.55 10.10 -17.14
C ALA A 83 8.13 10.51 -18.56
N ALA A 84 8.63 9.80 -19.58
CA ALA A 84 8.30 10.05 -20.98
C ALA A 84 6.81 9.82 -21.28
N SER A 85 6.16 8.86 -20.61
CA SER A 85 4.72 8.62 -20.80
C SER A 85 3.81 9.68 -20.17
N HIS A 86 4.34 10.52 -19.27
CA HIS A 86 3.59 11.60 -18.61
C HIS A 86 4.05 13.01 -19.04
N SER A 87 5.19 13.14 -19.73
CA SER A 87 5.70 14.41 -20.25
C SER A 87 5.13 14.80 -21.62
N ALA A 88 4.28 13.97 -22.23
CA ALA A 88 3.51 14.32 -23.43
C ALA A 88 2.36 15.27 -23.06
N ALA A 89 2.67 16.45 -22.53
CA ALA A 89 1.71 17.55 -22.54
C ALA A 89 1.38 17.87 -24.01
N PRO A 90 0.11 17.97 -24.42
CA PRO A 90 -0.22 18.41 -25.76
C PRO A 90 0.45 19.77 -25.99
N PRO A 91 0.98 20.05 -27.20
CA PRO A 91 1.53 21.35 -27.49
C PRO A 91 0.46 22.38 -27.18
N VAL A 92 0.70 23.24 -26.19
CA VAL A 92 -0.10 24.45 -26.01
C VAL A 92 0.23 25.27 -27.24
N GLU A 93 -0.65 25.23 -28.24
CA GLU A 93 -0.59 26.07 -29.42
C GLU A 93 -0.54 27.52 -28.92
N ALA A 94 0.67 28.05 -28.85
CA ALA A 94 0.92 29.44 -28.52
C ALA A 94 0.31 30.25 -29.67
N GLY A 95 -0.89 30.79 -29.40
CA GLY A 95 -1.59 31.81 -30.18
C GLY A 95 -1.16 31.96 -31.63
N GLN A 96 -1.89 31.29 -32.51
CA GLN A 96 -2.17 31.79 -33.86
C GLN A 96 -3.67 32.08 -33.93
#